data_AF-A0A938NU69-F1
#
_entry.id   AF-A0A938NU69-F1
#
_cell.length_a   1.000
_cell.length_b   1.000
_cell.length_c   1.000
_cell.angle_alpha   90.00
_cell.angle_beta   90.00
_cell.angle_gamma   90.00
#
_symmetry.space_group_name_H-M   'P 1'
#
loop_
_entity.id
_entity.type
_entity.pdbx_description
1 polymer ?
#
loop_
_entity_poly.entity_id
_entity_poly.type
_entity_poly.pdbx_seq_one_letter_code
_entity_poly.pdbx_strand_id
1 'polypeptide(L)'
;MNRKLNSSNIYITILIFSILLTTGCTSSHKKGDSEINDENFSEELSKNGKIIIETAKEEQNNPMYSPEVDTTILYWLENKIIILENATKCNIYALNTLYKAGFMCPKDNTLTRDLMDTVKYNEIFPVIKIEKYSDIKKGDLIVWNGHVIIFDSLIIIKNVIYAMAYWAGTRQEDNKENIINNVSHGKYKLEGNFIIRRPKKRI
;
A
#
# COMPACT_ATOMS: atom_id res chain seq x y z
N MET A 1 3.37 -45.43 55.63
CA MET A 1 1.99 -45.86 55.34
C MET A 1 1.67 -45.51 53.89
N ASN A 2 1.83 -46.49 53.01
CA ASN A 2 1.59 -46.39 51.58
C ASN A 2 0.10 -46.59 51.29
N ARG A 3 -0.55 -45.68 50.55
CA ARG A 3 -1.83 -45.96 49.90
C ARG A 3 -1.66 -45.86 48.39
N LYS A 4 -1.77 -47.03 47.76
CA LYS A 4 -1.85 -47.29 46.32
C LYS A 4 -3.04 -46.54 45.73
N LEU A 5 -2.81 -45.82 44.64
CA LEU A 5 -3.84 -45.38 43.70
C LEU A 5 -4.17 -46.56 42.78
N ASN A 6 -5.40 -47.06 42.88
CA ASN A 6 -5.91 -48.12 42.01
C ASN A 6 -6.33 -47.53 40.66
N SER A 7 -5.64 -48.00 39.63
CA SER A 7 -5.97 -47.89 38.21
C SER A 7 -7.18 -48.75 37.87
N SER A 8 -8.35 -48.15 37.66
CA SER A 8 -9.50 -48.73 36.95
C SER A 8 -10.56 -47.64 36.74
N ASN A 9 -10.55 -47.04 35.54
CA ASN A 9 -11.63 -46.28 34.85
C ASN A 9 -11.05 -45.22 33.88
N ILE A 10 -10.00 -45.62 33.15
CA ILE A 10 -9.77 -45.18 31.77
C ILE A 10 -10.82 -45.93 30.94
N TYR A 11 -11.40 -45.30 29.91
CA TYR A 11 -12.32 -45.87 28.87
C TYR A 11 -13.78 -45.36 28.77
N ILE A 12 -14.16 -44.19 29.27
CA ILE A 12 -15.45 -43.58 28.88
C ILE A 12 -15.32 -42.05 28.76
N THR A 13 -14.84 -41.57 27.60
CA THR A 13 -15.24 -40.32 26.89
C THR A 13 -14.36 -40.07 25.64
N ILE A 14 -14.17 -41.10 24.81
CA ILE A 14 -13.71 -40.96 23.42
C ILE A 14 -14.68 -41.79 22.57
N LEU A 15 -15.86 -41.27 22.24
CA LEU A 15 -16.73 -41.91 21.23
C LEU A 15 -17.93 -41.08 20.72
N ILE A 16 -17.85 -39.74 20.67
CA ILE A 16 -18.91 -38.94 20.01
C ILE A 16 -18.25 -37.78 19.24
N PHE A 17 -17.81 -38.05 18.02
CA PHE A 17 -18.02 -37.20 16.81
C PHE A 17 -17.26 -37.84 15.64
N SER A 18 -17.75 -38.99 15.19
CA SER A 18 -17.32 -39.62 13.94
C SER A 18 -18.54 -40.29 13.34
N ILE A 19 -19.38 -39.52 12.63
CA ILE A 19 -20.25 -39.92 11.51
C ILE A 19 -20.85 -38.61 11.01
N LEU A 20 -20.31 -38.09 9.90
CA LEU A 20 -21.06 -37.34 8.90
C LEU A 20 -20.15 -37.15 7.70
N LEU A 21 -19.94 -38.26 6.99
CA LEU A 21 -19.54 -38.26 5.60
C LEU A 21 -20.65 -38.94 4.79
N THR A 22 -20.97 -38.30 3.67
CA THR A 22 -21.70 -38.78 2.49
C THR A 22 -23.24 -38.92 2.54
N THR A 23 -23.93 -37.92 2.00
CA THR A 23 -24.86 -38.11 0.86
C THR A 23 -24.68 -36.93 -0.09
N GLY A 24 -24.25 -37.21 -1.32
CA GLY A 24 -24.06 -36.21 -2.37
C GLY A 24 -25.32 -35.96 -3.21
N CYS A 25 -25.36 -34.73 -3.74
CA CYS A 25 -25.93 -34.26 -5.02
C CYS A 25 -27.41 -34.50 -5.36
N THR A 26 -28.17 -33.42 -5.62
CA THR A 26 -28.49 -33.00 -7.00
C THR A 26 -28.87 -31.50 -7.12
N SER A 27 -28.21 -30.85 -8.08
CA SER A 27 -28.63 -29.81 -9.04
C SER A 27 -29.67 -28.73 -8.67
N SER A 28 -29.21 -27.47 -8.71
CA SER A 28 -29.92 -26.43 -9.45
C SER A 28 -28.92 -25.47 -10.09
N HIS A 29 -28.94 -25.44 -11.43
CA HIS A 29 -28.21 -24.49 -12.26
C HIS A 29 -28.60 -23.05 -11.91
N LYS A 30 -27.63 -22.26 -11.45
CA LYS A 30 -27.42 -20.89 -11.93
C LYS A 30 -25.93 -20.63 -12.04
N LYS A 31 -25.43 -20.79 -13.26
CA LYS A 31 -24.14 -20.25 -13.70
C LYS A 31 -24.11 -18.77 -13.36
N GLY A 32 -23.19 -18.41 -12.49
CA GLY A 32 -22.77 -17.06 -12.19
C GLY A 32 -21.30 -17.07 -11.81
N ASP A 33 -20.51 -17.91 -12.47
CA ASP A 33 -19.06 -17.88 -12.41
C ASP A 33 -18.62 -16.60 -13.14
N SER A 34 -18.47 -15.52 -12.39
CA SER A 34 -17.47 -14.52 -12.76
C SER A 34 -16.11 -15.10 -12.37
N GLU A 35 -15.59 -15.99 -13.22
CA GLU A 35 -14.15 -16.18 -13.33
C GLU A 35 -13.58 -14.80 -13.72
N ILE A 36 -13.16 -14.03 -12.71
CA ILE A 36 -12.28 -12.89 -12.96
C ILE A 36 -11.00 -13.51 -13.46
N ASN A 37 -10.83 -13.46 -14.78
CA ASN A 37 -9.68 -13.97 -15.50
C ASN A 37 -8.41 -13.39 -14.85
N ASP A 38 -7.63 -14.21 -14.13
CA ASP A 38 -6.44 -13.76 -13.39
C ASP A 38 -5.42 -13.03 -14.30
N GLU A 39 -5.40 -13.38 -15.59
CA GLU A 39 -4.62 -12.68 -16.61
C GLU A 39 -5.11 -11.25 -16.84
N ASN A 40 -6.42 -11.01 -16.91
CA ASN A 40 -6.99 -9.67 -17.07
C ASN A 40 -6.74 -8.82 -15.81
N PHE A 41 -6.82 -9.42 -14.61
CA PHE A 41 -6.56 -8.70 -13.37
C PHE A 41 -5.08 -8.30 -13.24
N SER A 42 -4.15 -9.19 -13.58
CA SER A 42 -2.71 -8.91 -13.62
C SER A 42 -2.37 -7.83 -14.66
N GLU A 43 -2.98 -7.90 -15.84
CA GLU A 43 -2.79 -6.91 -16.91
C GLU A 43 -3.35 -5.53 -16.51
N GLU A 44 -4.52 -5.48 -15.87
CA GLU A 44 -5.12 -4.24 -15.38
C GLU A 44 -4.28 -3.60 -14.27
N LEU A 45 -3.78 -4.39 -13.32
CA LEU A 45 -2.84 -3.91 -12.28
C LEU A 45 -1.57 -3.32 -12.89
N SER A 46 -1.02 -3.98 -13.91
CA SER A 46 0.16 -3.49 -14.64
C SER A 46 -0.11 -2.17 -15.35
N LYS A 47 -1.26 -2.03 -16.02
CA LYS A 47 -1.69 -0.79 -16.68
C LYS A 47 -1.92 0.35 -15.67
N ASN A 48 -2.60 0.06 -14.56
CA ASN A 48 -2.88 1.03 -13.51
C ASN A 48 -1.57 1.53 -12.87
N GLY A 49 -0.64 0.63 -12.54
CA GLY A 49 0.68 1.01 -12.05
C GLY A 49 1.47 1.88 -13.04
N LYS A 50 1.40 1.55 -14.33
CA LYS A 50 2.07 2.35 -15.38
C LYS A 50 1.53 3.78 -15.43
N ILE A 51 0.20 3.97 -15.41
CA ILE A 51 -0.43 5.30 -15.43
C ILE A 51 0.03 6.11 -14.21
N ILE A 52 0.04 5.52 -13.02
CA ILE A 52 0.51 6.19 -11.80
C ILE A 52 1.96 6.68 -11.97
N ILE A 53 2.85 5.84 -12.51
CA ILE A 53 4.26 6.20 -12.70
C ILE A 53 4.45 7.27 -13.78
N GLU A 54 3.70 7.20 -14.87
CA GLU A 54 3.72 8.24 -15.91
C GLU A 54 3.27 9.59 -15.34
N THR A 55 2.17 9.62 -14.58
CA THR A 55 1.71 10.82 -13.89
C THR A 55 2.69 11.29 -12.82
N ALA A 56 3.37 10.38 -12.10
CA ALA A 56 4.41 10.74 -11.13
C ALA A 56 5.56 11.50 -11.80
N LYS A 57 6.00 11.00 -12.96
CA LYS A 57 7.04 11.62 -13.78
C LYS A 57 6.63 12.99 -14.32
N GLU A 58 5.38 13.14 -14.75
CA GLU A 58 4.85 14.44 -15.15
C GLU A 58 4.83 15.43 -13.97
N GLU A 59 4.29 14.99 -12.83
CA GLU A 59 4.20 15.79 -11.61
C GLU A 59 5.55 16.18 -11.02
N GLN A 60 6.61 15.40 -11.25
CA GLN A 60 7.97 15.75 -10.82
C GLN A 60 8.43 17.11 -11.35
N ASN A 61 7.94 17.54 -12.51
CA ASN A 61 8.32 18.81 -13.12
C ASN A 61 7.43 19.98 -12.67
N ASN A 62 6.47 19.74 -11.78
CA ASN A 62 5.54 20.77 -11.33
C ASN A 62 6.22 21.76 -10.37
N PRO A 63 6.20 23.07 -10.66
CA PRO A 63 6.87 24.09 -9.84
C PRO A 63 6.48 24.11 -8.36
N MET A 64 5.28 23.62 -8.01
CA MET A 64 4.87 23.60 -6.59
C MET A 64 5.71 22.65 -5.74
N TYR A 65 6.39 21.66 -6.35
CA TYR A 65 7.36 20.82 -5.65
C TYR A 65 8.79 21.38 -5.76
N SER A 66 8.95 22.66 -6.08
CA SER A 66 10.24 23.32 -5.88
C SER A 66 10.49 23.54 -4.39
N PRO A 67 11.74 23.42 -3.92
CA PRO A 67 12.12 23.77 -2.56
C PRO A 67 11.75 25.17 -2.10
N GLU A 68 11.86 26.15 -3.01
CA GLU A 68 11.62 27.56 -2.74
C GLU A 68 10.12 27.90 -2.61
N VAL A 69 9.25 26.95 -2.93
CA VAL A 69 7.80 27.18 -2.95
C VAL A 69 7.18 26.58 -1.69
N ASP A 70 6.72 27.44 -0.78
CA ASP A 70 6.08 27.01 0.48
C ASP A 70 4.58 26.70 0.33
N THR A 71 3.98 27.08 -0.79
CA THR A 71 2.57 26.76 -1.09
C THR A 71 2.44 25.47 -1.88
N THR A 72 1.31 24.78 -1.72
CA THR A 72 0.98 23.64 -2.56
C THR A 72 -0.51 23.51 -2.75
N ILE A 73 -0.90 22.81 -3.82
CA ILE A 73 -2.28 22.60 -4.22
C ILE A 73 -2.65 21.16 -3.90
N LEU A 74 -3.76 20.97 -3.20
CA LEU A 74 -4.37 19.68 -2.95
C LEU A 74 -5.41 19.44 -4.05
N TYR A 75 -5.00 18.82 -5.17
CA TYR A 75 -5.89 18.66 -6.34
C TYR A 75 -7.15 17.88 -6.02
N TRP A 76 -7.05 16.90 -5.11
CA TRP A 76 -8.19 16.06 -4.72
C TRP A 76 -9.18 16.74 -3.79
N LEU A 77 -8.83 17.91 -3.23
CA LEU A 77 -9.70 18.74 -2.39
C LEU A 77 -10.04 20.01 -3.14
N GLU A 78 -10.56 19.87 -4.36
CA GLU A 78 -11.06 21.00 -5.17
C GLU A 78 -10.00 22.10 -5.38
N ASN A 79 -8.75 21.69 -5.61
CA ASN A 79 -7.61 22.59 -5.78
C ASN A 79 -7.35 23.52 -4.56
N LYS A 80 -7.66 23.06 -3.35
CA LYS A 80 -7.36 23.80 -2.12
C LYS A 80 -5.87 24.12 -2.02
N ILE A 81 -5.55 25.39 -1.80
CA ILE A 81 -4.18 25.87 -1.56
C ILE A 81 -3.89 25.78 -0.07
N ILE A 82 -2.71 25.28 0.29
CA ILE A 82 -2.18 25.30 1.65
C ILE A 82 -0.78 25.89 1.69
N ILE A 83 -0.40 26.40 2.85
CA ILE A 83 0.96 26.85 3.20
C ILE A 83 1.57 25.77 4.11
N LEU A 84 2.83 25.41 3.89
CA LEU A 84 3.46 24.26 4.53
C LEU A 84 4.28 24.58 5.77
N GLU A 85 4.79 25.81 5.91
CA GLU A 85 5.53 26.25 7.09
C GLU A 85 6.65 25.26 7.49
N ASN A 86 7.48 24.85 6.52
CA ASN A 86 8.55 23.84 6.64
C ASN A 86 8.10 22.37 6.71
N ALA A 87 6.84 22.05 6.40
CA ALA A 87 6.41 20.66 6.22
C ALA A 87 6.89 20.07 4.87
N THR A 88 7.08 18.75 4.83
CA THR A 88 7.42 18.02 3.59
C THR A 88 6.18 17.73 2.75
N LYS A 89 6.35 17.64 1.43
CA LYS A 89 5.29 17.36 0.45
C LYS A 89 5.08 15.88 0.11
N CYS A 90 5.69 14.92 0.82
CA CYS A 90 5.69 13.49 0.40
C CYS A 90 4.30 12.90 0.19
N ASN A 91 3.39 13.08 1.14
CA ASN A 91 1.98 12.64 1.06
C ASN A 91 1.21 13.42 0.00
N ILE A 92 1.44 14.72 -0.09
CA ILE A 92 0.74 15.60 -1.04
C ILE A 92 1.09 15.22 -2.46
N TYR A 93 2.37 15.01 -2.74
CA TYR A 93 2.85 14.52 -4.03
C TYR A 93 2.20 13.18 -4.39
N ALA A 94 2.23 12.20 -3.48
CA ALA A 94 1.62 10.89 -3.71
C ALA A 94 0.12 11.02 -4.03
N LEU A 95 -0.64 11.77 -3.24
CA LEU A 95 -2.08 11.94 -3.42
C LEU A 95 -2.44 12.76 -4.67
N ASN A 96 -1.68 13.80 -4.99
CA ASN A 96 -1.85 14.56 -6.23
C ASN A 96 -1.58 13.70 -7.46
N THR A 97 -0.51 12.90 -7.44
CA THR A 97 -0.22 11.93 -8.51
C THR A 97 -1.38 10.95 -8.69
N LEU A 98 -1.85 10.34 -7.60
CA LEU A 98 -2.97 9.39 -7.67
C LEU A 98 -4.25 10.05 -8.18
N TYR A 99 -4.57 11.25 -7.71
CA TYR A 99 -5.75 11.98 -8.15
C TYR A 99 -5.70 12.27 -9.66
N LYS A 100 -4.58 12.81 -10.15
CA LYS A 100 -4.36 13.10 -11.58
C LYS A 100 -4.35 11.84 -12.44
N ALA A 101 -3.85 10.73 -11.90
CA ALA A 101 -3.89 9.41 -12.55
C ALA A 101 -5.30 8.78 -12.56
N GLY A 102 -6.32 9.43 -11.99
CA GLY A 102 -7.71 8.95 -11.98
C GLY A 102 -8.03 7.97 -10.85
N PHE A 103 -7.27 7.97 -9.76
CA PHE A 103 -7.52 7.11 -8.60
C PHE A 103 -8.41 7.79 -7.56
N MET A 104 -8.97 6.98 -6.68
CA MET A 104 -9.68 7.46 -5.50
C MET A 104 -8.68 8.11 -4.54
N CYS A 105 -9.12 9.14 -3.82
CA CYS A 105 -8.33 9.84 -2.82
C CYS A 105 -9.19 10.11 -1.58
N PRO A 106 -8.56 10.38 -0.42
CA PRO A 106 -9.27 10.77 0.80
C PRO A 106 -10.13 12.02 0.56
N LYS A 107 -11.20 12.17 1.35
CA LYS A 107 -12.07 13.35 1.27
C LYS A 107 -11.57 14.51 2.13
N ASP A 108 -10.49 14.28 2.87
CA ASP A 108 -9.90 15.19 3.85
C ASP A 108 -8.40 15.39 3.58
N ASN A 109 -7.84 16.42 4.21
CA ASN A 109 -6.40 16.63 4.19
C ASN A 109 -5.74 15.51 5.00
N THR A 110 -4.95 14.68 4.31
CA THR A 110 -4.43 13.43 4.86
C THR A 110 -2.94 13.55 5.11
N LEU A 111 -2.51 13.36 6.36
CA LEU A 111 -1.09 13.33 6.71
C LEU A 111 -0.52 11.92 6.51
N THR A 112 0.80 11.80 6.44
CA THR A 112 1.46 10.50 6.26
C THR A 112 1.18 9.52 7.41
N ARG A 113 0.97 10.02 8.63
CA ARG A 113 0.54 9.19 9.77
C ARG A 113 -0.84 8.57 9.56
N ASP A 114 -1.75 9.27 8.89
CA ASP A 114 -3.09 8.78 8.58
C ASP A 114 -3.01 7.71 7.48
N LEU A 115 -2.09 7.88 6.52
CA LEU A 115 -1.78 6.83 5.56
C LEU A 115 -1.14 5.59 6.23
N MET A 116 -0.45 5.72 7.35
CA MET A 116 0.11 4.57 8.08
C MET A 116 -0.96 3.79 8.89
N ASP A 117 -2.11 4.39 9.18
CA ASP A 117 -3.18 3.76 9.97
C ASP A 117 -3.91 2.67 9.17
N THR A 118 -3.61 1.40 9.46
CA THR A 118 -4.13 0.23 8.73
C THR A 118 -5.66 0.08 8.72
N VAL A 119 -6.40 0.85 9.52
CA VAL A 119 -7.87 0.87 9.51
C VAL A 119 -8.41 1.95 8.59
N LYS A 120 -7.78 3.13 8.57
CA LYS A 120 -8.20 4.24 7.72
C LYS A 120 -8.00 3.93 6.24
N TYR A 121 -8.91 4.45 5.42
CA TYR A 121 -8.85 4.46 3.96
C TYR A 121 -8.77 3.07 3.30
N ASN A 122 -9.11 1.97 3.98
CA ASN A 122 -9.05 0.63 3.38
C ASN A 122 -9.98 0.46 2.17
N GLU A 123 -11.04 1.25 2.10
CA GLU A 123 -11.98 1.26 1.00
C GLU A 123 -11.35 1.82 -0.29
N ILE A 124 -10.38 2.74 -0.20
CA ILE A 124 -9.71 3.37 -1.35
C ILE A 124 -8.23 2.96 -1.51
N PHE A 125 -7.55 2.66 -0.42
CA PHE A 125 -6.13 2.29 -0.31
C PHE A 125 -5.96 1.06 0.59
N PRO A 126 -6.50 -0.11 0.22
CA PRO A 126 -6.37 -1.33 1.00
C PRO A 126 -4.92 -1.65 1.34
N VAL A 127 -4.69 -2.04 2.60
CA VAL A 127 -3.39 -2.56 3.04
C VAL A 127 -3.15 -3.93 2.42
N ILE A 128 -2.00 -4.08 1.77
CA ILE A 128 -1.57 -5.35 1.16
C ILE A 128 -0.65 -6.07 2.16
N LYS A 129 -1.04 -7.28 2.53
CA LYS A 129 -0.14 -8.21 3.24
C LYS A 129 0.87 -8.75 2.23
N ILE A 130 2.15 -8.55 2.52
CA ILE A 130 3.24 -9.09 1.70
C ILE A 130 3.90 -10.23 2.45
N GLU A 131 4.15 -11.34 1.76
CA GLU A 131 4.98 -12.44 2.28
C GLU A 131 6.43 -12.28 1.80
N LYS A 132 6.59 -11.64 0.63
CA LYS A 132 7.87 -11.34 -0.01
C LYS A 132 7.82 -10.01 -0.75
N TYR A 133 8.98 -9.41 -0.98
CA TYR A 133 9.07 -8.10 -1.65
C TYR A 133 8.56 -8.08 -3.10
N SER A 134 8.45 -9.23 -3.77
CA SER A 134 7.86 -9.31 -5.13
C SER A 134 6.33 -9.12 -5.17
N ASP A 135 5.68 -9.12 -4.00
CA ASP A 135 4.24 -8.93 -3.89
C ASP A 135 3.84 -7.45 -4.03
N ILE A 136 4.80 -6.55 -3.80
CA ILE A 136 4.69 -5.12 -4.05
C ILE A 136 4.61 -4.90 -5.57
N LYS A 137 3.59 -4.15 -6.00
CA LYS A 137 3.32 -3.88 -7.42
C LYS A 137 3.59 -2.42 -7.73
N LYS A 138 3.96 -2.16 -8.99
CA LYS A 138 4.15 -0.81 -9.52
C LYS A 138 2.90 0.04 -9.23
N GLY A 139 3.11 1.25 -8.73
CA GLY A 139 2.05 2.18 -8.30
C GLY A 139 1.55 1.96 -6.87
N ASP A 140 1.95 0.89 -6.18
CA ASP A 140 1.67 0.74 -4.75
C ASP A 140 2.37 1.88 -3.96
N LEU A 141 1.71 2.34 -2.90
CA LEU A 141 2.30 3.26 -1.94
C LEU A 141 3.04 2.46 -0.87
N ILE A 142 4.29 2.81 -0.61
CA ILE A 142 5.05 2.31 0.54
C ILE A 142 5.07 3.41 1.58
N VAL A 143 4.53 3.13 2.76
CA VAL A 143 4.23 4.14 3.79
C VAL A 143 4.96 3.80 5.07
N TRP A 144 5.74 4.75 5.58
CA TRP A 144 6.32 4.75 6.93
C TRP A 144 5.61 5.81 7.79
N ASN A 145 5.82 5.76 9.10
CA ASN A 145 5.37 6.83 9.99
C ASN A 145 6.15 8.14 9.70
N GLY A 146 5.61 8.98 8.82
CA GLY A 146 6.17 10.27 8.43
C GLY A 146 6.77 10.33 7.01
N HIS A 147 6.69 9.26 6.21
CA HIS A 147 7.11 9.31 4.80
C HIS A 147 6.32 8.34 3.91
N VAL A 148 6.14 8.69 2.64
CA VAL A 148 5.48 7.84 1.65
C VAL A 148 6.15 8.00 0.29
N ILE A 149 6.29 6.88 -0.42
CA ILE A 149 6.85 6.82 -1.78
C ILE A 149 5.89 6.05 -2.70
N ILE A 150 5.97 6.33 -4.00
CA ILE A 150 5.26 5.60 -5.05
C ILE A 150 6.21 4.57 -5.65
N PHE A 151 5.93 3.28 -5.45
CA PHE A 151 6.80 2.19 -5.89
C PHE A 151 6.79 2.01 -7.41
N ASP A 152 7.96 1.97 -8.04
CA ASP A 152 8.12 1.69 -9.47
C ASP A 152 8.60 0.25 -9.70
N SER A 153 9.73 -0.13 -9.09
CA SER A 153 10.30 -1.47 -9.22
C SER A 153 11.20 -1.86 -8.05
N LEU A 154 11.46 -3.17 -7.90
CA LEU A 154 12.36 -3.70 -6.88
C LEU A 154 13.79 -3.78 -7.41
N ILE A 155 14.76 -3.35 -6.62
CA ILE A 155 16.19 -3.41 -6.94
C ILE A 155 16.92 -4.10 -5.78
N ILE A 156 17.78 -5.07 -6.10
CA ILE A 156 18.60 -5.77 -5.10
C ILE A 156 20.08 -5.52 -5.44
N ILE A 157 20.83 -4.95 -4.51
CA ILE A 157 22.27 -4.67 -4.66
C ILE A 157 22.99 -5.20 -3.44
N LYS A 158 23.94 -6.12 -3.63
CA LYS A 158 24.74 -6.70 -2.53
C LYS A 158 23.86 -7.17 -1.35
N ASN A 159 22.76 -7.87 -1.65
CA ASN A 159 21.75 -8.36 -0.70
C ASN A 159 20.96 -7.29 0.07
N VAL A 160 21.11 -6.01 -0.29
CA VAL A 160 20.25 -4.94 0.23
C VAL A 160 19.12 -4.68 -0.76
N ILE A 161 17.91 -4.56 -0.23
CA ILE A 161 16.68 -4.41 -1.00
C ILE A 161 16.29 -2.93 -1.04
N TYR A 162 16.05 -2.44 -2.25
CA TYR A 162 15.65 -1.08 -2.54
C TYR A 162 14.36 -1.08 -3.38
N ALA A 163 13.54 -0.07 -3.19
CA ALA A 163 12.54 0.34 -4.17
C ALA A 163 13.16 1.40 -5.08
N MET A 164 13.07 1.21 -6.39
CA MET A 164 13.02 2.35 -7.30
C MET A 164 11.66 3.01 -7.12
N ALA A 165 11.62 4.31 -6.85
CA ALA A 165 10.37 4.98 -6.48
C ALA A 165 10.41 6.48 -6.78
N TYR A 166 9.23 7.10 -6.78
CA TYR A 166 9.06 8.56 -6.77
C TYR A 166 8.62 9.04 -5.39
N TRP A 167 9.17 10.16 -4.93
CA TRP A 167 8.75 10.80 -3.67
C TRP A 167 9.13 12.28 -3.62
N ALA A 168 8.42 13.07 -2.83
CA ALA A 168 8.74 14.48 -2.57
C ALA A 168 9.31 14.68 -1.17
N GLY A 169 10.46 15.35 -1.06
CA GLY A 169 11.15 15.61 0.20
C GLY A 169 11.70 14.34 0.86
N THR A 170 12.80 14.46 1.61
CA THR A 170 13.35 13.34 2.40
C THR A 170 13.46 13.73 3.87
N ARG A 171 13.56 12.73 4.77
CA ARG A 171 13.91 12.94 6.18
C ARG A 171 15.43 13.03 6.40
N GLN A 172 16.22 13.07 5.33
CA GLN A 172 17.67 13.17 5.46
C GLN A 172 18.03 14.59 5.87
N GLU A 173 19.06 14.73 6.73
CA GLU A 173 19.66 16.03 6.99
C GLU A 173 20.14 16.64 5.68
N ASP A 174 19.99 17.96 5.56
CA ASP A 174 20.36 18.73 4.37
C ASP A 174 21.86 18.56 4.07
N ASN A 175 22.17 17.69 3.11
CA ASN A 175 23.51 17.48 2.57
C ASN A 175 23.82 18.43 1.40
N LYS A 176 23.00 19.47 1.19
CA LYS A 176 23.01 20.39 0.03
C LYS A 176 22.69 19.73 -1.31
N GLU A 177 22.17 18.51 -1.31
CA GLU A 177 21.75 17.77 -2.51
C GLU A 177 20.29 17.30 -2.42
N ASN A 178 19.82 16.92 -1.22
CA ASN A 178 18.44 16.46 -0.97
C ASN A 178 17.58 17.56 -0.36
N ILE A 179 17.02 18.39 -1.24
CA ILE A 179 16.30 19.59 -0.87
C ILE A 179 14.89 19.26 -0.38
N ILE A 180 14.47 19.85 0.75
CA ILE A 180 13.08 19.83 1.22
C ILE A 180 12.16 20.18 0.04
N ASN A 181 11.09 19.41 -0.12
CA ASN A 181 10.06 19.59 -1.14
C ASN A 181 10.43 19.29 -2.59
N ASN A 182 11.67 18.91 -2.95
CA ASN A 182 12.00 18.43 -4.29
C ASN A 182 11.48 17.00 -4.54
N VAL A 183 11.08 16.69 -5.78
CA VAL A 183 10.66 15.34 -6.18
C VAL A 183 11.84 14.55 -6.74
N SER A 184 12.11 13.40 -6.14
CA SER A 184 13.17 12.48 -6.56
C SER A 184 12.59 11.23 -7.19
N HIS A 185 13.29 10.71 -8.21
CA HIS A 185 13.16 9.32 -8.68
C HIS A 185 14.48 8.63 -8.40
N GLY A 186 14.46 7.58 -7.58
CA GLY A 186 15.71 6.95 -7.17
C GLY A 186 15.54 5.71 -6.32
N LYS A 187 16.67 5.22 -5.81
CA LYS A 187 16.72 4.04 -4.95
C LYS A 187 16.41 4.44 -3.51
N TYR A 188 15.33 3.92 -2.97
CA TYR A 188 14.94 4.05 -1.57
C TYR A 188 15.14 2.71 -0.87
N LYS A 189 15.92 2.66 0.21
CA LYS A 189 16.17 1.41 0.93
C LYS A 189 14.90 0.94 1.64
N LEU A 190 14.51 -0.32 1.44
CA LEU A 190 13.35 -0.90 2.11
C LEU A 190 13.77 -1.46 3.46
N GLU A 191 13.63 -0.64 4.50
CA GLU A 191 13.95 -1.00 5.88
C GLU A 191 12.99 -0.38 6.88
N GLY A 192 13.02 -0.88 8.12
CA GLY A 192 12.14 -0.44 9.20
C GLY A 192 10.70 -0.92 9.04
N ASN A 193 9.80 -0.29 9.80
CA ASN A 193 8.39 -0.64 9.81
C ASN A 193 7.63 0.22 8.78
N PHE A 194 7.22 -0.40 7.68
CA PHE A 194 6.36 0.19 6.65
C PHE A 194 5.16 -0.70 6.35
N ILE A 195 4.14 -0.11 5.74
CA ILE A 195 3.02 -0.83 5.14
C ILE A 195 2.95 -0.56 3.64
N ILE A 196 2.27 -1.45 2.93
CA ILE A 196 1.97 -1.32 1.50
C ILE A 196 0.50 -1.02 1.35
N ARG A 197 0.17 0.01 0.57
CA ARG A 197 -1.21 0.31 0.17
C ARG A 197 -1.34 0.27 -1.34
N ARG A 198 -2.42 -0.36 -1.83
CA ARG A 198 -2.71 -0.45 -3.25
C ARG A 198 -3.85 0.49 -3.63
N PRO A 199 -3.59 1.57 -4.39
CA PRO A 199 -4.64 2.50 -4.79
C PRO A 199 -5.72 1.87 -5.66
N LYS A 200 -6.99 2.21 -5.39
CA LYS A 200 -8.13 1.84 -6.24
C LYS A 200 -8.47 2.94 -7.23
N LYS A 201 -8.80 2.53 -8.46
CA LYS A 201 -9.21 3.43 -9.53
C LYS A 201 -10.60 4.01 -9.24
N ARG A 202 -10.84 5.26 -9.66
CA ARG A 202 -12.17 5.86 -9.65
C ARG A 202 -12.97 5.21 -10.78
N ILE A 203 -14.05 4.52 -10.44
CA ILE A 203 -14.99 3.92 -11.39
C ILE A 203 -15.96 5.01 -11.87
#